data_AF-A0A4V2NK63-F1
#
_entry.id   AF-A0A4V2NK63-F1
#
_cell.length_a   1.000
_cell.length_b   1.000
_cell.length_c   1.000
_cell.angle_alpha   90.00
_cell.angle_beta   90.00
_cell.angle_gamma   90.00
#
_symmetry.space_group_name_H-M   'P 1'
#
loop_
_entity.id
_entity.type
_entity.pdbx_description
1 polymer ?
#
loop_
_entity_poly.entity_id
_entity_poly.type
_entity_poly.pdbx_seq_one_letter_code
_entity_poly.pdbx_strand_id
1 'polypeptide(L)' 'MDIHQLHGLLTTAWVVWFFVLFAGILVWAFRPARRERFERARQIPLRDTE' A
#
# COMPACT_ATOMS: atom_id res chain seq x y z
N MET A 1 -29.91 -19.33 12.03
CA MET A 1 -29.34 -18.06 11.53
C MET A 1 -30.18 -17.65 10.35
N ASP A 2 -30.97 -16.58 10.48
CA ASP A 2 -31.87 -16.12 9.43
C ASP A 2 -31.09 -15.61 8.22
N ILE A 3 -31.62 -15.83 7.02
CA ILE A 3 -30.98 -15.40 5.76
C ILE A 3 -30.77 -13.88 5.70
N HIS A 4 -31.64 -13.12 6.37
CA HIS A 4 -31.53 -11.67 6.54
C HIS A 4 -30.30 -11.27 7.36
N GLN A 5 -29.97 -12.03 8.41
CA GLN A 5 -28.78 -11.78 9.22
C GLN A 5 -27.49 -12.12 8.45
N LEU A 6 -27.52 -13.20 7.66
CA LEU A 6 -26.40 -13.61 6.83
C LEU A 6 -26.06 -12.55 5.77
N HIS A 7 -27.06 -11.95 5.14
CA HIS A 7 -26.87 -10.89 4.15
C HIS A 7 -26.23 -9.63 4.76
N GLY A 8 -26.66 -9.25 5.97
CA GLY A 8 -26.06 -8.14 6.72
C GLY A 8 -24.58 -8.38 7.02
N LEU A 9 -24.25 -9.54 7.56
CA LEU A 9 -22.87 -9.93 7.88
C LEU A 9 -21.97 -9.97 6.63
N LEU A 10 -22.49 -10.48 5.52
CA LEU A 10 -21.74 -10.57 4.26
C LEU A 10 -21.41 -9.18 3.70
N THR A 11 -22.38 -8.25 3.77
CA THR A 11 -22.19 -6.86 3.32
C THR A 11 -21.16 -6.14 4.19
N THR A 12 -21.25 -6.30 5.52
CA THR A 12 -20.26 -5.73 6.45
C THR A 12 -18.87 -6.31 6.23
N ALA A 13 -18.75 -7.62 6.07
CA ALA A 13 -17.49 -8.29 5.76
C ALA A 13 -16.89 -7.79 4.44
N TRP A 14 -17.72 -7.58 3.42
CA TRP A 14 -17.28 -7.06 2.11
C TRP A 14 -16.69 -5.65 2.22
N VAL A 15 -17.36 -4.75 2.94
CA VAL A 15 -16.85 -3.39 3.18
C VAL A 15 -15.56 -3.40 3.98
N VAL A 16 -15.49 -4.17 5.07
CA VAL A 16 -14.27 -4.31 5.87
C VAL A 16 -13.12 -4.85 5.03
N TRP A 17 -13.38 -5.87 4.21
CA TRP A 17 -12.38 -6.44 3.30
C TRP A 17 -11.87 -5.42 2.28
N PHE A 18 -12.76 -4.58 1.74
CA PHE A 18 -12.36 -3.50 0.83
C PHE A 18 -11.39 -2.52 1.48
N PHE A 19 -11.66 -2.11 2.73
CA PHE A 19 -10.76 -1.24 3.49
C PHE A 19 -9.42 -1.93 3.80
N VAL A 20 -9.43 -3.22 4.16
CA VAL A 20 -8.20 -3.99 4.39
C VAL A 20 -7.35 -4.06 3.12
N LEU A 21 -7.96 -4.33 1.96
CA LEU A 21 -7.27 -4.35 0.68
C LEU A 21 -6.68 -2.97 0.35
N PHE A 22 -7.46 -1.92 0.51
CA PHE A 22 -7.04 -0.54 0.27
C PHE A 22 -5.87 -0.14 1.18
N ALA A 23 -5.97 -0.41 2.48
CA ALA A 23 -4.90 -0.17 3.44
C ALA A 23 -3.65 -0.98 3.10
N GLY A 24 -3.80 -2.23 2.65
CA GLY A 24 -2.70 -3.06 2.16
C GLY A 24 -1.98 -2.43 0.96
N ILE A 25 -2.72 -1.87 0.01
CA ILE A 25 -2.15 -1.14 -1.13
C ILE A 25 -1.43 0.13 -0.67
N LEU A 26 -2.01 0.90 0.26
CA LEU A 26 -1.35 2.08 0.83
C LEU A 26 -0.04 1.69 1.50
N VAL A 27 -0.04 0.68 2.38
CA VAL A 27 1.16 0.21 3.07
C VAL A 27 2.19 -0.28 2.05
N TRP A 28 1.77 -0.98 0.99
CA TRP A 28 2.67 -1.42 -0.07
C TRP A 28 3.26 -0.23 -0.88
N ALA A 29 2.44 0.76 -1.23
CA ALA A 29 2.84 1.93 -2.00
C ALA A 29 3.75 2.86 -1.18
N PHE A 30 3.44 3.04 0.10
CA PHE A 30 4.29 3.78 1.04
C PHE A 30 5.51 2.97 1.50
N ARG A 31 5.55 1.66 1.22
CA ARG A 31 6.72 0.86 1.56
C ARG A 31 7.92 1.43 0.81
N PRO A 32 8.97 1.87 1.50
CA PRO A 32 10.12 2.55 0.91
C PRO A 32 11.06 1.57 0.21
N ALA A 33 10.52 0.57 -0.50
CA ALA A 33 11.22 -0.61 -1.02
C ALA A 33 12.25 -0.32 -2.13
N ARG A 34 12.49 0.96 -2.46
CA ARG A 34 13.59 1.40 -3.35
C ARG A 34 14.07 2.83 -3.07
N ARG A 35 13.75 3.44 -1.92
CA ARG A 35 14.21 4.81 -1.61
C ARG A 35 15.74 4.93 -1.69
N GLU A 36 16.48 3.92 -1.24
CA GLU A 36 17.95 3.87 -1.37
C GLU A 36 18.50 3.88 -2.80
N ARG A 37 17.75 3.33 -3.77
CA ARG A 37 18.20 3.29 -5.17
C ARG A 37 18.01 4.66 -5.83
N PHE A 38 16.92 5.35 -5.47
CA PHE A 38 16.68 6.72 -5.92
C PHE A 38 17.60 7.72 -5.24
N GLU A 39 17.94 7.55 -3.96
CA GLU A 39 18.93 8.41 -3.30
C GLU A 39 20.35 8.23 -3.88
N ARG A 40 20.75 7.00 -4.21
CA ARG A 40 22.03 6.78 -4.92
C ARG A 40 22.06 7.39 -6.32
N ALA A 41 20.93 7.40 -7.04
CA ALA A 41 20.84 8.03 -8.37
C ALA A 41 20.72 9.56 -8.33
N ARG A 42 20.28 10.13 -7.20
CA ARG A 42 20.23 11.59 -6.95
C ARG A 42 21.60 12.19 -6.65
N GLN A 43 22.58 11.37 -6.30
CA GLN A 43 23.97 11.80 -6.27
C GLN A 43 24.45 11.99 -7.70
N ILE A 44 24.14 13.16 -8.27
CA ILE A 44 24.72 13.63 -9.53
C ILE A 44 26.24 13.57 -9.35
N PRO A 45 26.99 12.86 -10.20
CA PRO A 45 28.44 12.83 -10.14
C PRO A 45 29.00 14.15 -10.67
N LEU A 46 28.78 15.24 -9.94
CA LEU A 46 29.61 16.45 -9.98
C LEU A 46 30.82 16.19 -9.07
N ARG A 47 31.54 15.09 -9.34
CA ARG A 47 32.93 15.00 -8.89
C ARG A 47 33.69 15.85 -9.89
N ASP A 48 34.10 17.01 -9.43
CA ASP A 48 35.00 17.91 -10.13
C ASP A 48 36.10 17.06 -10.78
N THR A 49 36.05 17.02 -12.11
CA THR A 49 37.09 16.37 -12.89
C THR A 49 38.23 17.39 -12.91
N GLU A 50 39.11 17.30 -11.92
CA GLU A 50 40.43 17.95 -11.95
C GLU A 50 41.26 17.42 -13.13
#